data_AF-A0A831YF29-F1
#
_entry.id   AF-A0A831YF29-F1
#
_cell.length_a   1.000
_cell.length_b   1.000
_cell.length_c   1.000
_cell.angle_alpha   90.00
_cell.angle_beta   90.00
_cell.angle_gamma   90.00
#
_symmetry.space_group_name_H-M   'P 1'
#
loop_
_entity.id
_entity.type
_entity.pdbx_description
1 polymer ?
#
loop_
_entity_poly.entity_id
_entity_poly.type
_entity_poly.pdbx_seq_one_letter_code
_entity_poly.pdbx_strand_id
1 'polypeptide(L)'
;RDVIAEYGFAQYFIHSTGHGVGVEVHEPPRLFATSRDALKRGHVVTIEPGVYIEGVGGVRIEDMVYIDGGAVVLNRVPHIL
;
A
#
# COMPACT_ATOMS: atom_id res chain seq x y z
N ARG A 1 -7.59 -5.37 0.25
CA ARG A 1 -7.49 -6.81 0.62
C ARG A 1 -8.58 -7.60 -0.10
N ASP A 2 -9.83 -7.16 0.01
CA ASP A 2 -10.98 -7.88 -0.55
C ASP A 2 -10.91 -8.10 -2.06
N VAL A 3 -10.48 -7.10 -2.84
CA VAL A 3 -10.25 -7.25 -4.29
C VAL A 3 -9.30 -8.42 -4.59
N ILE A 4 -8.14 -8.50 -3.92
CA ILE A 4 -7.20 -9.62 -4.12
C ILE A 4 -7.83 -10.97 -3.72
N ALA A 5 -8.67 -10.97 -2.68
CA ALA A 5 -9.37 -12.17 -2.22
C ALA A 5 -10.45 -12.64 -3.20
N GLU A 6 -11.19 -11.71 -3.81
CA GLU A 6 -12.20 -11.99 -4.84
C GLU A 6 -11.60 -12.74 -6.04
N TYR A 7 -10.36 -12.43 -6.41
CA TYR A 7 -9.63 -13.14 -7.45
C TYR A 7 -8.93 -14.43 -6.96
N GLY A 8 -9.14 -14.86 -5.72
CA GLY A 8 -8.58 -16.11 -5.18
C GLY A 8 -7.12 -16.04 -4.74
N PHE A 9 -6.54 -14.85 -4.59
CA PHE A 9 -5.13 -14.65 -4.24
C PHE A 9 -4.91 -14.18 -2.79
N ALA A 10 -5.92 -14.26 -1.92
CA ALA A 10 -5.84 -13.77 -0.54
C ALA A 10 -4.62 -14.29 0.24
N GLN A 11 -4.35 -15.59 0.15
CA GLN A 11 -3.24 -16.27 0.82
C GLN A 11 -1.86 -15.78 0.36
N TYR A 12 -1.77 -15.16 -0.82
CA TYR A 12 -0.53 -14.66 -1.40
C TYR A 12 -0.29 -13.17 -1.10
N PHE A 13 -1.24 -12.48 -0.45
CA PHE A 13 -1.06 -11.11 0.04
C PHE A 13 -0.64 -11.08 1.51
N ILE A 14 0.67 -11.22 1.71
CA ILE A 14 1.29 -11.55 3.00
C ILE A 14 1.82 -10.36 3.81
N HIS A 15 1.62 -9.12 3.36
CA HIS A 15 2.11 -7.91 4.05
C HIS A 15 1.02 -6.85 4.26
N SER A 16 1.38 -5.73 4.88
CA SER A 16 0.50 -4.56 5.01
C SER A 16 0.22 -3.91 3.66
N THR A 17 -0.89 -3.16 3.53
CA THR A 17 -1.16 -2.40 2.31
C THR A 17 -0.23 -1.19 2.16
N GLY A 18 0.44 -0.77 3.23
CA GLY A 18 1.45 0.29 3.20
C GLY A 18 1.83 0.82 4.58
N HIS A 19 2.54 1.95 4.59
CA HIS A 19 3.07 2.63 5.76
C HIS A 19 3.31 4.12 5.50
N GLY A 20 3.56 4.91 6.55
CA GLY A 20 3.97 6.30 6.44
C GLY A 20 5.40 6.42 5.90
N VAL A 21 5.66 7.53 5.21
CA VAL A 21 6.97 7.88 4.65
C VAL A 21 7.25 9.35 4.94
N GLY A 22 8.47 9.64 5.38
CA GLY A 22 8.91 11.00 5.65
C GLY A 22 10.43 11.07 5.68
N VAL A 23 11.00 11.41 6.84
CA VAL A 23 12.46 11.32 7.03
C VAL A 23 12.89 9.86 7.03
N GLU A 24 12.08 9.01 7.66
CA GLU A 24 12.26 7.56 7.62
C GLU A 24 11.43 6.97 6.50
N VAL A 25 11.98 5.94 5.85
CA VAL A 25 11.23 5.18 4.84
C VAL A 25 10.03 4.47 5.45
N HIS A 26 10.10 4.05 6.72
CA HIS A 26 8.99 3.44 7.44
C HIS A 26 8.68 4.24 8.71
N GLU A 27 7.63 5.04 8.67
CA GLU A 27 7.09 5.76 9.83
C GLU A 27 5.58 5.53 9.98
N PRO A 28 4.98 5.88 11.14
CA PRO A 28 3.54 5.93 11.26
C PRO A 28 2.92 6.93 10.27
N PRO A 29 1.67 6.74 9.83
CA PRO A 29 0.74 5.69 10.24
C PRO A 29 0.97 4.37 9.47
N ARG A 30 0.60 3.24 10.07
CA ARG A 30 0.70 1.94 9.41
C ARG A 30 -0.64 1.49 8.81
N LEU A 31 -0.62 0.93 7.61
CA LEU A 31 -1.81 0.45 6.89
C LEU A 31 -1.93 -1.08 6.90
N PHE A 32 -1.84 -1.68 8.09
CA PHE A 32 -2.19 -3.10 8.30
C PHE A 32 -3.65 -3.25 8.74
N ALA A 33 -4.23 -4.43 8.52
CA ALA A 33 -5.67 -4.68 8.71
C ALA A 33 -6.17 -4.42 10.15
N THR A 34 -5.30 -4.53 11.14
CA THR A 34 -5.61 -4.31 12.56
C THR A 34 -5.16 -2.93 13.07
N SER A 35 -4.72 -2.04 12.19
CA SER A 35 -4.22 -0.72 12.58
C SER A 35 -5.36 0.15 13.12
N ARG A 36 -5.05 0.94 14.16
CA ARG A 36 -5.96 1.94 14.73
C ARG A 36 -5.53 3.37 14.41
N ASP A 37 -4.48 3.52 13.61
CA ASP A 37 -3.96 4.83 13.23
C ASP A 37 -4.98 5.55 12.34
N ALA A 38 -5.23 6.83 12.64
CA ALA A 38 -6.04 7.69 11.78
C ALA A 38 -5.15 8.42 10.77
N LEU A 39 -5.53 8.38 9.49
CA LEU A 39 -4.94 9.25 8.47
C LEU A 39 -5.33 10.71 8.75
N LYS A 40 -4.35 11.59 8.73
CA LYS A 40 -4.54 13.02 8.96
C LYS A 40 -3.96 13.80 7.78
N ARG A 41 -4.50 15.01 7.56
CA ARG A 41 -3.91 15.96 6.61
C ARG A 41 -2.42 16.13 6.93
N GLY A 42 -1.58 16.11 5.91
CA GLY A 42 -0.12 16.22 6.06
C GLY A 42 0.61 14.88 5.98
N HIS A 43 -0.06 13.75 6.23
CA HIS A 43 0.58 12.44 6.12
C HIS A 43 0.91 12.11 4.65
N VAL A 44 2.04 11.44 4.45
CA VAL A 44 2.37 10.72 3.22
C VAL A 44 2.45 9.24 3.56
N VAL A 45 1.76 8.40 2.79
CA VAL A 45 1.74 6.94 2.98
C VAL A 45 1.97 6.22 1.66
N THR A 46 2.55 5.02 1.72
CA THR A 46 2.57 4.09 0.59
C THR A 46 1.21 3.40 0.45
N ILE A 47 0.81 3.12 -0.79
CA ILE A 47 -0.26 2.19 -1.14
C ILE A 47 0.36 1.17 -2.08
N GLU A 48 0.65 -0.01 -1.55
CA GLU A 48 1.56 -0.97 -2.17
C GLU A 48 1.05 -2.42 -2.15
N PRO A 49 -0.18 -2.73 -2.61
CA PRO A 49 -0.67 -4.10 -2.63
C PRO A 49 0.24 -5.02 -3.46
N GLY A 50 0.51 -6.23 -2.96
CA GLY A 50 1.36 -7.21 -3.63
C GLY A 50 0.88 -8.64 -3.48
N VAL A 51 1.13 -9.45 -4.51
CA VAL A 51 0.83 -10.89 -4.58
C VAL A 51 2.11 -11.63 -4.92
N TYR A 52 2.46 -12.64 -4.12
CA TYR A 52 3.68 -13.42 -4.29
C TYR A 52 3.35 -14.91 -4.27
N ILE A 53 3.65 -15.60 -5.36
CA ILE A 53 3.37 -17.02 -5.53
C ILE A 53 4.70 -17.74 -5.68
N GLU A 54 5.00 -18.61 -4.72
CA GLU A 54 6.22 -19.42 -4.71
C GLU A 54 6.36 -20.23 -6.01
N GLY A 55 7.58 -20.24 -6.57
CA GLY A 55 7.87 -20.91 -7.83
C GLY A 55 7.39 -20.19 -9.11
N VAL A 56 6.63 -19.09 -8.99
CA VAL A 56 6.17 -18.28 -10.13
C VAL A 56 6.78 -16.89 -10.13
N GLY A 57 6.70 -16.18 -9.00
CA GLY A 57 7.18 -14.80 -8.88
C GLY A 57 6.23 -13.94 -8.04
N GLY A 58 6.37 -12.62 -8.13
CA GLY A 58 5.49 -11.70 -7.44
C GLY A 58 5.37 -10.35 -8.13
N VAL A 59 4.24 -9.69 -7.91
CA VAL A 59 3.95 -8.35 -8.42
C VAL A 59 3.54 -7.48 -7.25
N ARG A 60 4.14 -6.30 -7.15
CA ARG A 60 3.72 -5.22 -6.25
C ARG A 60 3.75 -3.93 -7.05
N ILE A 61 2.70 -3.15 -6.89
CA ILE A 61 2.60 -1.81 -7.47
C ILE A 61 2.45 -0.85 -6.30
N GLU A 62 3.28 0.19 -6.26
CA GLU A 62 3.41 1.08 -5.12
C GLU A 62 3.36 2.55 -5.56
N ASP A 63 2.50 3.31 -4.87
CA ASP A 63 2.47 4.77 -4.94
C ASP A 63 2.61 5.40 -3.56
N MET A 64 3.25 6.57 -3.52
CA MET A 64 3.16 7.49 -2.40
C MET A 64 1.94 8.39 -2.56
N VAL A 65 1.15 8.49 -1.50
CA VAL A 65 -0.11 9.23 -1.45
C VAL A 65 -0.05 10.26 -0.32
N TYR A 66 -0.21 11.52 -0.69
CA TYR A 66 -0.34 12.64 0.25
C TYR A 66 -1.81 12.83 0.65
N ILE A 67 -2.06 12.97 1.96
CA ILE A 67 -3.40 13.16 2.51
C ILE A 67 -3.67 14.65 2.67
N ASP A 68 -4.66 15.18 1.93
CA ASP A 68 -4.97 16.62 1.90
C ASP A 68 -6.47 16.94 1.95
N GLY A 69 -7.21 16.34 2.88
CA GLY A 69 -8.69 16.33 2.82
C GLY A 69 -9.24 15.45 1.70
N GLY A 70 -8.34 14.72 1.03
CA GLY A 70 -8.53 13.69 0.02
C GLY A 70 -7.19 12.96 -0.14
N ALA A 71 -7.06 12.16 -1.19
CA ALA A 71 -5.84 11.44 -1.52
C ALA A 71 -5.22 12.03 -2.80
N VAL A 72 -3.95 12.43 -2.73
CA VAL A 72 -3.18 12.93 -3.87
C VAL A 72 -2.04 11.96 -4.16
N VAL A 73 -2.07 11.30 -5.32
CA VAL A 73 -0.98 10.42 -5.77
C VAL A 73 0.22 11.28 -6.21
N LEU A 74 1.39 10.99 -5.66
CA LEU A 74 2.62 11.74 -5.94
C LEU A 74 3.42 11.15 -7.11
N ASN A 75 3.33 9.83 -7.29
CA ASN A 75 4.00 9.11 -8.35
C ASN A 75 3.40 9.47 -9.73
N ARG A 76 4.23 9.48 -10.77
CA ARG A 76 3.83 9.77 -12.16
C ARG A 76 4.12 8.64 -13.13
N VAL A 77 4.67 7.54 -12.64
CA VAL A 77 4.99 6.37 -13.46
C VAL A 77 3.68 5.66 -13.81
N PRO A 78 3.43 5.34 -15.09
CA PRO A 78 2.26 4.56 -15.46
C PRO A 78 2.26 3.19 -14.79
N HIS A 79 1.10 2.76 -14.29
CA HIS A 79 0.91 1.42 -13.73
C HIS A 79 0.59 0.40 -14.82
N ILE A 80 1.50 0.29 -15.79
CA ILE A 80 1.40 -0.65 -16.91
C ILE A 80 2.47 -1.73 -16.78
N LEU A 81 2.11 -2.94 -17.17
CA LEU A 81 3.04 -4.03 -17.48
C LEU A 81 3.37 -3.99 -18.97
#